data_AF-D7EZJ5-F1
#
_entry.id   AF-D7EZJ5-F1
#
_cell.length_a   1.000
_cell.length_b   1.000
_cell.length_c   1.000
_cell.angle_alpha   90.00
_cell.angle_beta   90.00
_cell.angle_gamma   90.00
#
_symmetry.space_group_name_H-M   'P 1'
#
loop_
_entity.id
_entity.type
_entity.pdbx_description
1 polymer ?
#
loop_
_entity_poly.entity_id
_entity_poly.type
_entity_poly.pdbx_seq_one_letter_code
_entity_poly.pdbx_strand_id
1 'polypeptide(L)'
;NPFICTCALREFAALTKNQATQTPGVTLGHWPEGYQCSYPESRSNTMLKDFYLPEISCDGWILAVTILIPTITLVVAINLLCHRLDVPWYLKMMWKWTRAKHHAITSQKKTEDMEGLRFHAFISYSQKNADWVKAQFLPKLEGDCGLRVCYHERDFIPGKTIVQNILRCIEHSGRCVFVLSSHFVQSEWCHY
;
A
#
# COMPACT_ATOMS: atom_id res chain seq x y z
N ASN A 1 47.26 -49.69 20.34
CA ASN A 1 47.03 -48.25 20.54
C ASN A 1 45.67 -47.88 19.95
N PRO A 2 44.65 -47.57 20.77
CA PRO A 2 43.35 -47.14 20.26
C PRO A 2 43.42 -45.71 19.70
N PHE A 3 42.95 -45.48 18.46
CA PHE A 3 42.90 -44.14 17.87
C PHE A 3 41.58 -43.45 18.20
N ILE A 4 41.67 -42.22 18.72
CA ILE A 4 40.53 -41.39 19.10
C ILE A 4 40.20 -40.46 17.92
N CYS A 5 39.23 -40.83 17.11
CA CYS A 5 38.84 -40.13 15.89
C CYS A 5 37.92 -38.93 16.19
N THR A 6 38.48 -37.97 16.91
CA THR A 6 37.88 -36.66 17.23
C THR A 6 38.65 -35.53 16.56
N CYS A 7 38.23 -34.28 16.75
CA CYS A 7 38.91 -33.12 16.20
C CYS A 7 40.39 -33.01 16.58
N ALA A 8 40.81 -33.58 17.73
CA ALA A 8 42.21 -33.60 18.16
C ALA A 8 43.11 -34.47 17.25
N LEU A 9 42.57 -35.50 16.59
CA LEU A 9 43.34 -36.39 15.71
C LEU A 9 43.28 -35.96 14.23
N ARG A 10 42.56 -34.88 13.90
CA ARG A 10 42.32 -34.43 12.52
C ARG A 10 43.63 -34.09 11.78
N GLU A 11 44.51 -33.32 12.41
CA GLU A 11 45.78 -32.90 11.79
C GLU A 11 46.68 -34.11 11.54
N PHE A 12 46.77 -35.01 12.52
CA PHE A 12 47.52 -36.25 12.38
C PHE A 12 46.96 -37.15 11.27
N ALA A 13 45.63 -37.29 11.17
CA ALA A 13 44.97 -38.03 10.10
C ALA A 13 45.21 -37.40 8.72
N ALA A 14 45.21 -36.08 8.62
CA ALA A 14 45.52 -35.36 7.38
C ALA A 14 46.98 -35.54 6.94
N LEU A 15 47.93 -35.44 7.89
CA LEU A 15 49.36 -35.66 7.64
C LEU A 15 49.65 -37.09 7.18
N THR A 16 49.11 -38.09 7.88
CA THR A 16 49.27 -39.51 7.51
C THR A 16 48.68 -39.81 6.13
N LYS A 17 47.53 -39.22 5.78
CA LYS A 17 46.93 -39.32 4.44
C LYS A 17 47.79 -38.67 3.35
N ASN A 18 48.34 -37.49 3.61
CA ASN A 18 49.21 -36.77 2.66
C ASN A 18 50.55 -37.50 2.45
N GLN A 19 51.14 -38.04 3.53
CA GLN A 19 52.39 -38.78 3.47
C GLN A 19 52.22 -40.14 2.76
N ALA A 20 51.10 -40.84 2.98
CA ALA A 20 50.77 -42.07 2.29
C ALA A 20 50.54 -41.88 0.78
N THR A 21 50.14 -40.67 0.36
CA THR A 21 49.89 -40.33 -1.06
C THR A 21 51.11 -39.76 -1.78
N GLN A 22 51.98 -38.99 -1.10
CA GLN A 22 53.14 -38.34 -1.74
C GLN A 22 54.44 -39.16 -1.68
N THR A 23 54.62 -40.06 -0.71
CA THR A 23 55.88 -40.80 -0.52
C THR A 23 55.64 -42.30 -0.36
N PRO A 24 55.58 -43.07 -1.47
CA PRO A 24 55.33 -44.52 -1.41
C PRO A 24 56.48 -45.34 -0.77
N GLY A 25 57.58 -44.72 -0.34
CA GLY A 25 58.76 -45.37 0.23
C GLY A 25 58.90 -45.29 1.76
N VAL A 26 58.05 -44.52 2.47
CA VAL A 26 58.04 -44.49 3.94
C VAL A 26 56.89 -45.39 4.41
N THR A 27 57.19 -46.68 4.60
CA THR A 27 56.18 -47.68 4.96
C THR A 27 55.84 -47.57 6.45
N LEU A 28 54.71 -46.95 6.76
CA LEU A 28 54.03 -47.18 8.03
C LEU A 28 53.69 -48.67 8.10
N GLY A 29 54.27 -49.40 9.05
CA GLY A 29 54.04 -50.83 9.21
C GLY A 29 52.54 -51.13 9.30
N HIS A 30 52.03 -51.99 8.41
CA HIS A 30 50.64 -52.44 8.32
C HIS A 30 49.57 -51.35 8.05
N TRP A 31 49.93 -50.26 7.37
CA TRP A 31 48.96 -49.28 6.86
C TRP A 31 48.21 -49.81 5.62
N PRO A 32 46.88 -49.65 5.50
CA PRO A 32 45.94 -48.98 6.42
C PRO A 32 45.25 -49.90 7.43
N GLU A 33 45.44 -51.22 7.36
CA GLU A 33 44.64 -52.23 8.07
C GLU A 33 44.82 -52.19 9.61
N GLY A 34 46.00 -51.79 10.08
CA GLY A 34 46.30 -51.62 11.51
C GLY A 34 45.82 -50.31 12.13
N TYR A 35 45.23 -49.40 11.35
CA TYR A 35 44.89 -48.05 11.79
C TYR A 35 43.37 -47.83 11.73
N GLN A 36 42.69 -48.14 12.83
CA GLN A 36 41.24 -48.05 12.97
C GLN A 36 40.83 -47.16 14.13
N CYS A 37 39.72 -46.46 13.96
CA CYS A 37 39.10 -45.64 15.01
C CYS A 37 38.48 -46.52 16.10
N SER A 38 38.81 -46.26 17.36
CA SER A 38 38.21 -46.94 18.51
C SER A 38 37.12 -46.09 19.20
N TYR A 39 37.16 -44.78 19.00
CA TYR A 39 36.22 -43.82 19.59
C TYR A 39 36.00 -42.63 18.63
N PRO A 40 34.82 -42.02 18.51
CA PRO A 40 33.55 -42.29 19.23
C PRO A 40 32.82 -43.54 18.73
N GLU A 41 31.90 -44.08 19.55
CA GLU A 41 31.15 -45.33 19.26
C GLU A 41 30.41 -45.28 17.91
N SER A 42 29.94 -44.10 17.51
CA SER A 42 29.29 -43.85 16.22
C SER A 42 30.21 -44.06 15.00
N ARG A 43 31.53 -44.07 15.19
CA ARG A 43 32.55 -44.27 14.13
C ARG A 43 33.60 -45.30 14.54
N SER A 44 33.26 -46.20 15.46
CA SER A 44 34.15 -47.30 15.83
C SER A 44 34.34 -48.25 14.63
N ASN A 45 35.55 -48.76 14.44
CA ASN A 45 35.95 -49.66 13.34
C ASN A 45 36.05 -49.02 11.94
N THR A 46 35.94 -47.68 11.81
CA THR A 46 36.28 -47.02 10.53
C THR A 46 37.79 -46.93 10.37
N MET A 47 38.31 -47.20 9.16
CA MET A 47 39.74 -47.03 8.86
C MET A 47 40.14 -45.56 8.92
N LEU A 48 41.33 -45.27 9.44
CA LEU A 48 41.83 -43.90 9.59
C LEU A 48 41.98 -43.18 8.24
N LYS A 49 42.16 -43.92 7.12
CA LYS A 49 42.22 -43.38 5.76
C LYS A 49 40.90 -42.70 5.31
N ASP A 50 39.77 -43.20 5.82
CA ASP A 50 38.42 -42.78 5.46
C ASP A 50 37.87 -41.74 6.45
N PHE A 51 38.64 -41.41 7.48
CA PHE A 51 38.30 -40.38 8.45
C PHE A 51 38.57 -38.98 7.87
N TYR A 52 37.51 -38.21 7.64
CA TYR A 52 37.58 -36.79 7.29
C TYR A 52 36.54 -36.01 8.09
N LEU A 53 37.00 -35.02 8.86
CA LEU A 53 36.15 -34.03 9.51
C LEU A 53 36.37 -32.67 8.82
N PRO A 54 35.30 -32.02 8.33
CA PRO A 54 35.39 -30.64 7.85
C PRO A 54 35.97 -29.73 8.93
N GLU A 55 36.87 -28.81 8.56
CA GLU A 55 37.47 -27.85 9.51
C GLU A 55 36.40 -27.07 10.27
N ILE A 56 35.33 -26.72 9.56
CA ILE A 56 34.15 -26.05 10.11
C ILE A 56 33.55 -26.82 11.29
N SER A 57 33.52 -28.16 11.30
CA SER A 57 32.84 -28.95 12.35
C SER A 57 33.59 -29.02 13.67
N CYS A 58 34.88 -28.66 13.66
CA CYS A 58 35.75 -28.75 14.83
C CYS A 58 35.96 -27.42 15.52
N ASP A 59 35.54 -26.32 14.89
CA ASP A 59 35.55 -24.99 15.49
C ASP A 59 34.10 -24.54 15.73
N GLY A 60 33.71 -24.54 16.99
CA GLY A 60 32.37 -24.10 17.41
C GLY A 60 32.08 -22.65 17.03
N TRP A 61 33.10 -21.80 16.94
CA TRP A 61 32.94 -20.41 16.49
C TRP A 61 32.58 -20.37 15.00
N ILE A 62 33.25 -21.14 14.16
CA ILE A 62 32.97 -21.20 12.72
C ILE A 62 31.60 -21.81 12.45
N LEU A 63 31.19 -22.84 13.20
CA LEU A 63 29.82 -23.38 13.11
C LEU A 63 28.78 -22.34 13.52
N ALA A 64 29.01 -21.64 14.63
CA ALA A 64 28.09 -20.60 15.09
C ALA A 64 27.95 -19.51 14.04
N VAL A 65 29.05 -19.04 13.45
CA VAL A 65 29.05 -18.00 12.41
C VAL A 65 28.35 -18.48 11.13
N THR A 66 28.61 -19.71 10.68
CA THR A 66 28.00 -20.25 9.45
C THR A 66 26.50 -20.49 9.58
N ILE A 67 25.96 -20.69 10.79
CA ILE A 67 24.52 -20.80 11.05
C ILE A 67 23.89 -19.43 11.32
N LEU A 68 24.58 -18.56 12.06
CA LEU A 68 24.05 -17.26 12.49
C LEU A 68 23.94 -16.27 11.32
N ILE A 69 24.93 -16.23 10.43
CA ILE A 69 24.90 -15.32 9.28
C ILE A 69 23.69 -15.57 8.36
N PRO A 70 23.44 -16.79 7.84
CA PRO A 70 22.30 -17.03 6.94
C PRO A 70 20.95 -16.87 7.64
N THR A 71 20.86 -17.15 8.94
CA THR A 71 19.62 -16.95 9.68
C THR A 71 19.30 -15.46 9.83
N ILE A 72 20.29 -14.62 10.18
CA ILE A 72 20.13 -13.17 10.25
C ILE A 72 19.77 -12.59 8.87
N THR A 73 20.46 -13.00 7.81
CA THR A 73 20.17 -12.47 6.46
C THR A 73 18.77 -12.83 5.99
N LEU A 74 18.29 -14.05 6.30
CA LEU A 74 16.93 -14.47 6.00
C LEU A 74 15.89 -13.64 6.77
N VAL A 75 16.09 -13.43 8.07
CA VAL A 75 15.16 -12.64 8.90
C VAL A 75 15.09 -11.19 8.41
N VAL A 76 16.22 -10.58 8.06
CA VAL A 76 16.26 -9.22 7.51
C VAL A 76 15.55 -9.16 6.15
N ALA A 77 15.78 -10.13 5.27
CA ALA A 77 15.14 -10.19 3.95
C ALA A 77 13.60 -10.31 4.07
N ILE A 78 13.11 -11.15 4.98
CA ILE A 78 11.68 -11.31 5.25
C ILE A 78 11.08 -9.99 5.77
N ASN A 79 11.72 -9.34 6.75
CA ASN A 79 11.25 -8.06 7.28
C ASN A 79 11.19 -6.97 6.19
N LEU A 80 12.22 -6.88 5.34
CA LEU A 80 12.24 -5.95 4.22
C LEU A 80 11.12 -6.24 3.22
N LEU A 81 10.87 -7.52 2.92
CA LEU A 81 9.80 -7.93 2.02
C LEU A 81 8.42 -7.58 2.60
N CYS A 82 8.17 -7.92 3.87
CA CYS A 82 6.94 -7.55 4.57
C CYS A 82 6.74 -6.03 4.54
N HIS A 83 7.74 -5.25 4.96
CA HIS A 83 7.63 -3.79 4.95
C HIS A 83 7.40 -3.22 3.55
N ARG A 84 8.01 -3.79 2.51
CA ARG A 84 7.82 -3.35 1.12
C ARG A 84 6.43 -3.70 0.56
N LEU A 85 5.82 -4.80 1.01
CA LEU A 85 4.50 -5.22 0.55
C LEU A 85 3.36 -4.58 1.37
N ASP A 86 3.55 -4.41 2.68
CA ASP A 86 2.56 -3.85 3.59
C ASP A 86 2.42 -2.33 3.46
N VAL A 87 3.52 -1.60 3.25
CA VAL A 87 3.48 -0.13 3.13
C VAL A 87 2.61 0.35 1.96
N PRO A 88 2.73 -0.18 0.73
CA PRO A 88 1.84 0.18 -0.37
C PRO A 88 0.36 -0.12 -0.09
N TRP A 89 0.07 -1.25 0.56
CA TRP A 89 -1.29 -1.62 0.93
C TRP A 89 -1.86 -0.67 1.99
N TYR A 90 -1.09 -0.38 3.03
CA TYR A 90 -1.46 0.53 4.11
C TYR A 90 -1.68 1.96 3.61
N LEU A 91 -0.77 2.48 2.77
CA LEU A 91 -0.93 3.80 2.14
C LEU A 91 -2.20 3.87 1.29
N LYS A 92 -2.50 2.83 0.51
CA LYS A 92 -3.72 2.77 -0.32
C LYS A 92 -4.99 2.72 0.54
N MET A 93 -4.98 1.97 1.64
CA MET A 93 -6.09 1.93 2.59
C MET A 93 -6.29 3.28 3.28
N MET A 94 -5.21 3.89 3.77
CA MET A 94 -5.24 5.22 4.37
C MET A 94 -5.79 6.27 3.41
N TRP A 95 -5.37 6.28 2.15
CA TRP A 95 -5.88 7.19 1.12
C TRP A 95 -7.39 7.04 0.88
N LYS A 96 -7.90 5.80 0.86
CA LYS A 96 -9.34 5.57 0.73
C LYS A 96 -10.11 6.07 1.95
N TRP A 97 -9.58 5.83 3.14
CA TRP A 97 -10.21 6.24 4.40
C TRP A 97 -10.23 7.76 4.56
N THR A 98 -9.12 8.44 4.27
CA THR A 98 -9.06 9.92 4.30
C THR A 98 -10.01 10.53 3.28
N ARG A 99 -10.08 10.00 2.05
CA ARG A 99 -11.03 10.47 1.03
C ARG A 99 -12.48 10.28 1.46
N ALA A 100 -12.83 9.13 2.04
CA ALA A 100 -14.16 8.87 2.55
C ALA A 100 -14.54 9.81 3.71
N LYS A 101 -13.61 10.02 4.66
CA LYS A 101 -13.81 10.94 5.78
C LYS A 101 -13.96 12.40 5.31
N HIS A 102 -13.13 12.83 4.35
CA HIS A 102 -13.23 14.17 3.78
C HIS A 102 -14.57 14.37 3.07
N HIS A 103 -15.02 13.38 2.28
CA HIS A 103 -16.33 13.43 1.64
C HIS A 103 -17.48 13.50 2.65
N ALA A 104 -17.40 12.75 3.76
CA ALA A 104 -18.40 12.80 4.83
C ALA A 104 -18.46 14.17 5.51
N ILE A 105 -17.31 14.75 5.87
CA ILE A 105 -17.23 16.08 6.51
C ILE A 105 -17.73 17.17 5.56
N THR A 106 -17.33 17.14 4.28
CA THR A 106 -17.80 18.10 3.28
C THR A 106 -19.30 17.97 3.03
N SER A 107 -19.82 16.74 3.03
CA SER A 107 -21.26 16.50 2.88
C SER A 107 -22.05 17.01 4.09
N GLN A 108 -21.55 16.84 5.31
CA GLN A 108 -22.21 17.34 6.52
C GLN A 108 -22.22 18.88 6.56
N LYS A 109 -21.09 19.51 6.25
CA LYS A 109 -20.99 20.98 6.14
C LYS A 109 -21.96 21.55 5.10
N LYS A 110 -22.18 20.84 3.98
CA LYS A 110 -23.15 21.21 2.96
C LYS A 110 -24.60 21.13 3.47
N THR A 111 -24.91 20.20 4.38
CA THR A 111 -26.25 20.07 4.97
C THR A 111 -26.55 21.19 5.95
N GLU A 112 -25.58 21.59 6.78
CA GLU A 112 -25.72 22.71 7.73
C GLU A 112 -25.92 24.05 7.01
N ASP A 113 -25.20 24.28 5.90
CA ASP A 113 -25.37 25.48 5.05
C ASP A 113 -26.75 25.50 4.36
N MET A 114 -27.41 24.34 4.22
CA MET A 114 -28.77 24.23 3.67
C MET A 114 -29.90 24.51 4.67
N GLU A 115 -29.64 24.68 5.97
CA GLU A 115 -30.70 24.99 6.92
C GLU A 115 -31.31 26.40 6.72
N GLY A 116 -30.59 27.32 6.06
CA GLY A 116 -31.10 28.64 5.64
C GLY A 116 -31.69 28.69 4.21
N LEU A 117 -31.52 27.63 3.43
CA LEU A 117 -31.81 27.62 1.99
C LEU A 117 -33.25 27.14 1.71
N ARG A 118 -34.10 28.08 1.29
CA ARG A 118 -35.50 27.80 0.93
C ARG A 118 -35.64 27.10 -0.42
N PHE A 119 -34.69 27.33 -1.32
CA PHE A 119 -34.66 26.78 -2.68
C PHE A 119 -33.36 26.03 -2.94
N HIS A 120 -33.42 25.01 -3.79
CA HIS A 120 -32.26 24.24 -4.23
C HIS A 120 -31.49 24.98 -5.33
N ALA A 121 -32.18 25.73 -6.19
CA ALA A 121 -31.56 26.54 -7.23
C ALA A 121 -32.39 27.79 -7.58
N PHE A 122 -31.72 28.89 -7.90
CA PHE A 122 -32.30 30.04 -8.60
C PHE A 122 -32.05 29.90 -10.10
N ILE A 123 -33.07 30.12 -10.93
CA ILE A 123 -32.93 30.08 -12.40
C ILE A 123 -33.11 31.48 -12.98
N SER A 124 -32.08 31.93 -13.69
CA SER A 124 -32.13 33.14 -14.51
C SER A 124 -32.16 32.76 -15.99
N TYR A 125 -33.14 33.28 -16.71
CA TYR A 125 -33.36 33.03 -18.13
C TYR A 125 -33.90 34.28 -18.84
N SER A 126 -33.75 34.35 -20.16
CA SER A 126 -34.33 35.42 -20.97
C SER A 126 -35.82 35.18 -21.19
N GLN A 127 -36.65 36.22 -21.08
CA GLN A 127 -38.09 36.12 -21.32
C GLN A 127 -38.41 35.55 -22.72
N LYS A 128 -37.55 35.76 -23.72
CA LYS A 128 -37.70 35.18 -25.07
C LYS A 128 -37.59 33.65 -25.10
N ASN A 129 -36.98 33.03 -24.09
CA ASN A 129 -36.92 31.57 -23.94
C ASN A 129 -37.87 31.05 -22.85
N ALA A 130 -38.76 31.90 -22.30
CA ALA A 130 -39.61 31.53 -21.16
C ALA A 130 -40.47 30.31 -21.44
N ASP A 131 -41.00 30.19 -22.66
CA ASP A 131 -41.87 29.09 -23.06
C ASP A 131 -41.17 27.75 -22.96
N TRP A 132 -39.94 27.64 -23.46
CA TRP A 132 -39.16 26.41 -23.35
C TRP A 132 -38.78 26.13 -21.90
N VAL A 133 -38.35 27.14 -21.15
CA VAL A 133 -37.96 26.97 -19.75
C VAL A 133 -39.14 26.45 -18.92
N LYS A 134 -40.34 27.01 -19.09
CA LYS A 134 -41.54 26.59 -18.35
C LYS A 134 -42.12 25.27 -18.82
N ALA A 135 -42.10 25.01 -20.12
CA ALA A 135 -42.72 23.79 -20.67
C ALA A 135 -41.82 22.56 -20.54
N GLN A 136 -40.50 22.73 -20.52
CA GLN A 136 -39.55 21.61 -20.59
C GLN A 136 -38.55 21.58 -19.43
N PHE A 137 -38.00 22.72 -19.02
CA PHE A 137 -36.90 22.75 -18.05
C PHE A 137 -37.38 22.69 -16.60
N LEU A 138 -38.31 23.55 -16.21
CA LEU A 138 -38.89 23.59 -14.87
C LEU A 138 -39.61 22.29 -14.48
N PRO A 139 -40.46 21.68 -15.34
CA PRO A 139 -41.18 20.46 -14.98
C PRO A 139 -40.23 19.28 -14.74
N LYS A 140 -39.12 19.19 -15.47
CA LYS A 140 -38.10 18.15 -15.25
C LYS A 140 -37.35 18.35 -13.93
N LEU A 141 -37.08 19.60 -13.56
CA LEU A 141 -36.39 19.91 -12.31
C LEU A 141 -37.29 19.71 -11.08
N GLU A 142 -38.51 20.21 -11.12
CA GLU A 142 -39.43 20.15 -9.98
C GLU A 142 -40.18 18.81 -9.90
N GLY A 143 -40.51 18.20 -11.04
CA GLY A 143 -41.21 16.92 -11.12
C GLY A 143 -40.25 15.74 -11.00
N ASP A 144 -39.39 15.52 -11.99
CA ASP A 144 -38.55 14.31 -12.04
C ASP A 144 -37.46 14.30 -10.94
N CYS A 145 -36.89 15.47 -10.63
CA CYS A 145 -35.79 15.60 -9.65
C CYS A 145 -36.25 16.05 -8.25
N GLY A 146 -37.52 16.45 -8.08
CA GLY A 146 -38.04 16.94 -6.80
C GLY A 146 -37.34 18.20 -6.26
N LEU A 147 -36.68 18.98 -7.12
CA LEU A 147 -35.95 20.18 -6.71
C LEU A 147 -36.91 21.36 -6.52
N ARG A 148 -36.55 22.27 -5.61
CA ARG A 148 -37.32 23.49 -5.32
C ARG A 148 -36.60 24.65 -5.98
N VAL A 149 -37.26 25.38 -6.85
CA VAL A 149 -36.60 26.37 -7.68
C VAL A 149 -37.16 27.78 -7.43
N CYS A 150 -36.30 28.79 -7.36
CA CYS A 150 -36.67 30.21 -7.36
C CYS A 150 -36.57 30.75 -8.80
N TYR A 151 -37.61 31.40 -9.33
CA TYR A 151 -37.51 32.13 -10.60
C TYR A 151 -38.42 33.36 -10.65
N HIS A 152 -38.13 34.26 -11.59
CA HIS A 152 -38.59 35.65 -11.54
C HIS A 152 -40.10 35.88 -11.67
N GLU A 153 -40.87 34.94 -12.24
CA GLU A 153 -42.32 35.14 -12.43
C GLU A 153 -43.18 34.62 -11.28
N ARG A 154 -42.68 33.64 -10.52
CA ARG A 154 -43.42 33.02 -9.41
C ARG A 154 -43.01 33.58 -8.07
N ASP A 155 -41.71 33.80 -7.89
CA ASP A 155 -41.12 34.01 -6.57
C ASP A 155 -40.71 35.47 -6.34
N PHE A 156 -40.95 36.40 -7.27
CA PHE A 156 -40.65 37.83 -7.03
C PHE A 156 -41.77 38.48 -6.23
N ILE A 157 -41.40 39.27 -5.21
CA ILE A 157 -42.36 40.03 -4.41
C ILE A 157 -42.69 41.34 -5.13
N PRO A 158 -43.98 41.62 -5.41
CA PRO A 158 -44.42 42.92 -5.87
C PRO A 158 -44.08 44.02 -4.86
N GLY A 159 -43.61 45.17 -5.34
CA GLY A 159 -43.21 46.30 -4.48
C GLY A 159 -41.75 46.31 -4.03
N LYS A 160 -40.96 45.28 -4.37
CA LYS A 160 -39.48 45.31 -4.26
C LYS A 160 -38.84 45.55 -5.63
N THR A 161 -37.62 46.09 -5.65
CA THR A 161 -36.89 46.26 -6.92
C THR A 161 -36.48 44.90 -7.49
N ILE A 162 -36.27 44.84 -8.81
CA ILE A 162 -35.84 43.62 -9.50
C ILE A 162 -34.53 43.09 -8.91
N VAL A 163 -33.57 43.99 -8.65
CA VAL A 163 -32.27 43.66 -8.05
C VAL A 163 -32.45 43.05 -6.65
N GLN A 164 -33.30 43.63 -5.80
CA GLN A 164 -33.58 43.07 -4.47
C GLN A 164 -34.23 41.68 -4.53
N ASN A 165 -35.11 41.46 -5.50
CA ASN A 165 -35.73 40.15 -5.69
C ASN A 165 -34.73 39.09 -6.17
N ILE A 166 -33.80 39.45 -7.06
CA ILE A 166 -32.71 38.58 -7.52
C ILE A 166 -31.79 38.24 -6.35
N LEU A 167 -31.28 39.24 -5.61
CA LEU A 167 -30.41 39.03 -4.45
C LEU A 167 -31.06 38.10 -3.44
N ARG A 168 -32.35 38.31 -3.16
CA ARG A 168 -33.11 37.43 -2.26
C ARG A 168 -33.18 35.99 -2.76
N CYS A 169 -33.44 35.76 -4.06
CA CYS A 169 -33.42 34.40 -4.62
C CYS A 169 -32.03 33.78 -4.52
N ILE A 170 -30.96 34.55 -4.72
CA ILE A 170 -29.57 34.08 -4.60
C ILE A 170 -29.26 33.69 -3.15
N GLU A 171 -29.59 34.55 -2.18
CA GLU A 171 -29.37 34.31 -0.75
C GLU A 171 -30.11 33.07 -0.24
N HIS A 172 -31.30 32.79 -0.78
CA HIS A 172 -32.13 31.66 -0.35
C HIS A 172 -31.98 30.43 -1.26
N SER A 173 -31.05 30.43 -2.22
CA SER A 173 -30.79 29.31 -3.14
C SER A 173 -29.35 28.80 -3.03
N GLY A 174 -29.16 27.48 -2.90
CA GLY A 174 -27.82 26.90 -2.77
C GLY A 174 -27.00 26.93 -4.07
N ARG A 175 -27.64 27.20 -5.20
CA ARG A 175 -27.04 27.26 -6.54
C ARG A 175 -27.76 28.28 -7.41
N CYS A 176 -27.04 28.91 -8.33
CA CYS A 176 -27.61 29.76 -9.37
C CYS A 176 -27.36 29.13 -10.75
N VAL A 177 -28.41 29.00 -11.55
CA VAL A 177 -28.39 28.38 -12.88
C VAL A 177 -28.81 29.41 -13.91
N PHE A 178 -27.95 29.66 -14.89
CA PHE A 178 -28.20 30.60 -15.98
C PHE A 178 -28.51 29.84 -17.27
N VAL A 179 -29.69 30.09 -17.84
CA VAL A 179 -30.08 29.51 -19.14
C VAL A 179 -29.60 30.43 -20.25
N LEU A 180 -28.40 30.14 -20.74
CA LEU A 180 -27.74 30.95 -21.77
C LEU A 180 -28.38 30.68 -23.15
N SER A 181 -28.77 31.75 -23.84
CA SER A 181 -29.12 31.75 -25.26
C SER A 181 -28.62 33.03 -25.94
N SER A 182 -28.66 33.09 -27.28
CA SER A 182 -28.38 34.33 -28.03
C SER A 182 -29.20 35.52 -27.52
N HIS A 183 -30.45 35.27 -27.14
CA HIS A 183 -31.36 36.27 -26.56
C HIS A 183 -31.06 36.60 -25.10
N PHE A 184 -30.38 35.73 -24.36
CA PHE A 184 -29.92 36.01 -23.01
C PHE A 184 -28.74 36.99 -23.04
N VAL A 185 -27.77 36.74 -23.93
CA VAL A 185 -26.56 37.57 -24.08
C VAL A 185 -26.89 38.98 -24.62
N GLN A 186 -27.92 39.11 -25.48
CA GLN A 186 -28.34 40.39 -26.06
C GLN A 186 -29.32 41.20 -25.20
N SER A 187 -29.83 40.63 -24.09
CA SER A 187 -30.73 41.34 -23.17
C SER A 187 -29.93 42.08 -22.09
N GLU A 188 -30.56 43.04 -21.39
CA GLU A 188 -29.93 43.94 -20.38
C GLU A 188 -29.18 43.25 -19.21
N TRP A 189 -29.07 41.93 -19.21
CA TRP A 189 -28.25 41.14 -18.29
C TRP A 189 -26.74 41.25 -18.54
N CYS A 190 -26.27 41.86 -19.64
CA CYS A 190 -24.85 42.16 -19.83
C CYS A 190 -24.39 43.44 -19.09
N HIS A 191 -25.31 44.14 -18.42
CA HIS A 191 -25.01 45.35 -17.64
C HIS A 191 -24.93 45.12 -16.11
N TYR A 192 -25.07 43.87 -15.63
CA TYR A 192 -24.97 43.50 -14.22
C TYR A 192 -24.14 42.23 -14.00
#